data_AF-A0A3D1ETH5-F1
#
_entry.id   AF-A0A3D1ETH5-F1
#
_cell.length_a   1.000
_cell.length_b   1.000
_cell.length_c   1.000
_cell.angle_alpha   90.00
_cell.angle_beta   90.00
_cell.angle_gamma   90.00
#
_symmetry.space_group_name_H-M   'P 1'
#
loop_
_entity.id
_entity.type
_entity.pdbx_description
1 polymer ?
#
loop_
_entity_poly.entity_id
_entity_poly.type
_entity_poly.pdbx_seq_one_letter_code
_entity_poly.pdbx_strand_id
1 'polypeptide(L)'
;MKRRTPTIRRSRGFTLVEVIVVAILLSFAALAVVPSLRANPSAKFQLATDQVMDLLSVYALRDRTGNAPVALQRQLDFQGMEVVSDRLALLVQDEIDGVTEWRIDPHVRPVELIEAISRDGIDVRLDGELIDTEGEPIAHRPGEDRPDILVLLRQEDLQLTSMIRLSPWSIAPSRDGRAEAMDEIDLDGLGRSEVDW
;
A
#
# COMPACT_ATOMS: atom_id res chain seq x y z
N MET A 1 49.34 38.90 -55.52
CA MET A 1 48.14 38.77 -54.65
C MET A 1 47.31 37.57 -55.11
N LYS A 2 47.25 36.47 -54.35
CA LYS A 2 46.43 35.28 -54.67
C LYS A 2 45.09 35.40 -53.94
N ARG A 3 43.97 35.55 -54.67
CA ARG A 3 42.62 35.54 -54.09
C ARG A 3 42.27 34.12 -53.65
N ARG A 4 41.96 33.93 -52.36
CA ARG A 4 41.39 32.68 -51.84
C ARG A 4 39.88 32.72 -52.09
N THR A 5 39.39 31.79 -52.89
CA THR A 5 37.95 31.61 -53.14
C THR A 5 37.35 30.84 -51.96
N PRO A 6 36.29 31.34 -51.31
CA PRO A 6 35.65 30.63 -50.20
C PRO A 6 34.89 29.42 -50.74
N THR A 7 35.31 28.21 -50.35
CA THR A 7 34.54 26.99 -50.56
C THR A 7 33.35 26.99 -49.60
N ILE A 8 32.16 27.32 -50.11
CA ILE A 8 30.91 27.20 -49.38
C ILE A 8 30.66 25.72 -49.11
N ARG A 9 30.87 25.27 -47.87
CA ARG A 9 30.42 23.94 -47.43
C ARG A 9 28.89 23.95 -47.47
N ARG A 10 28.30 23.20 -48.41
CA ARG A 10 26.86 22.89 -48.39
C ARG A 10 26.58 22.08 -47.12
N SER A 11 26.04 22.72 -46.08
CA SER A 11 25.31 21.98 -45.05
C SER A 11 24.11 21.34 -45.72
N ARG A 12 24.04 20.01 -45.71
CA ARG A 12 22.83 19.30 -46.13
C ARG A 12 21.80 19.55 -45.02
N GLY A 13 20.83 20.42 -45.28
CA GLY A 13 19.67 20.58 -44.41
C GLY A 13 18.80 19.33 -44.46
N PHE A 14 18.12 19.03 -43.37
CA PHE A 14 17.12 17.97 -43.31
C PHE A 14 15.99 18.27 -44.30
N THR A 15 15.55 17.26 -45.04
CA THR A 15 14.41 17.42 -45.95
C THR A 15 13.10 17.43 -45.17
N LEU A 16 12.07 18.12 -45.67
CA LEU A 16 10.75 18.15 -45.04
C LEU A 16 10.17 16.73 -44.85
N VAL A 17 10.42 15.85 -45.81
CA VAL A 17 10.05 14.43 -45.74
C VAL A 17 10.76 13.73 -44.58
N GLU A 18 12.06 13.96 -44.40
CA GLU A 18 12.84 13.38 -43.32
C GLU A 18 12.36 13.85 -41.95
N VAL A 19 11.99 15.13 -41.81
CA VAL A 19 11.38 15.65 -40.57
C VAL A 19 10.05 14.98 -40.26
N ILE A 20 9.19 14.77 -41.26
CA ILE A 20 7.91 14.07 -41.08
C ILE A 20 8.15 12.61 -40.67
N VAL A 21 9.09 11.91 -41.31
CA VAL A 21 9.43 10.53 -40.98
C VAL A 21 9.96 10.44 -39.55
N VAL A 22 10.86 11.34 -39.14
CA VAL A 22 11.37 11.38 -37.76
C VAL A 22 10.25 11.68 -36.77
N ALA A 23 9.35 12.62 -37.05
CA ALA A 23 8.22 12.93 -36.18
C ALA A 23 7.26 11.73 -36.00
N ILE A 24 6.99 10.99 -37.07
CA ILE A 24 6.17 9.77 -37.02
C ILE A 24 6.88 8.68 -36.19
N LEU A 25 8.18 8.46 -36.42
CA LEU A 25 8.96 7.49 -35.64
C LEU A 25 9.01 7.85 -34.15
N LEU A 26 9.19 9.14 -33.83
CA LEU A 26 9.13 9.63 -32.46
C LEU A 26 7.74 9.45 -31.83
N SER A 27 6.67 9.63 -32.61
CA SER A 27 5.30 9.42 -32.12
C SER A 27 5.03 7.95 -31.77
N PHE A 28 5.47 7.02 -32.62
CA PHE A 28 5.39 5.58 -32.32
C PHE A 28 6.30 5.17 -31.16
N ALA A 29 7.51 5.73 -31.08
CA ALA A 29 8.41 5.48 -29.95
C ALA A 29 7.82 6.00 -28.63
N ALA A 30 7.18 7.18 -28.64
CA ALA A 30 6.50 7.73 -27.47
C ALA A 30 5.35 6.83 -26.99
N LEU A 31 4.56 6.26 -27.90
CA LEU A 31 3.50 5.31 -27.57
C LEU A 31 4.02 4.03 -26.88
N ALA A 32 5.24 3.59 -27.21
CA ALA A 32 5.85 2.42 -26.58
C ALA A 32 6.49 2.73 -25.21
N VAL A 33 6.95 3.96 -24.98
CA VAL A 33 7.66 4.36 -23.75
C VAL A 33 6.72 4.91 -22.67
N VAL A 34 5.61 5.54 -23.03
CA VAL A 34 4.65 6.10 -22.05
C VAL A 34 4.09 5.07 -21.05
N PRO A 35 3.77 3.81 -21.41
CA PRO A 35 3.29 2.82 -20.46
C PRO A 35 4.30 2.48 -19.36
N SER A 36 5.60 2.47 -19.67
CA SER A 36 6.65 2.08 -18.71
C SER A 36 6.95 3.14 -17.64
N LEU A 37 6.44 4.36 -17.81
CA LEU A 37 6.57 5.44 -16.84
C LEU A 37 5.39 5.50 -15.85
N ARG A 38 4.28 4.78 -16.11
CA ARG A 38 3.21 4.63 -15.13
C ARG A 38 3.66 3.60 -14.09
N ALA A 39 3.61 3.99 -12.82
CA ALA A 39 3.99 3.15 -11.69
C ALA A 39 3.38 1.74 -11.83
N ASN A 40 4.21 0.70 -11.67
CA ASN A 40 3.82 -0.69 -11.84
C ASN A 40 2.66 -1.04 -10.88
N PRO A 41 1.42 -1.25 -11.36
CA PRO A 41 0.27 -1.45 -10.48
C PRO A 41 0.40 -2.73 -9.66
N SER A 42 1.07 -3.76 -10.18
CA SER A 42 1.39 -4.98 -9.41
C SER A 42 2.31 -4.70 -8.23
N ALA A 43 3.25 -3.75 -8.35
CA ALA A 43 4.13 -3.38 -7.26
C ALA A 43 3.39 -2.57 -6.19
N LYS A 44 2.45 -1.70 -6.60
CA LYS A 44 1.55 -0.99 -5.68
C LYS A 44 0.66 -1.97 -4.90
N PHE A 45 0.09 -2.96 -5.57
CA PHE A 45 -0.72 -4.00 -4.95
C PHE A 45 0.08 -4.83 -3.92
N GLN A 46 1.31 -5.22 -4.27
CA GLN A 46 2.21 -5.92 -3.35
C GLN A 46 2.54 -5.04 -2.14
N LEU A 47 2.95 -3.79 -2.36
CA LEU A 47 3.25 -2.85 -1.28
C LEU A 47 2.05 -2.64 -0.35
N ALA A 48 0.85 -2.44 -0.89
CA ALA A 48 -0.36 -2.28 -0.09
C ALA A 48 -0.67 -3.56 0.70
N THR A 49 -0.48 -4.73 0.11
CA THR A 49 -0.63 -6.02 0.80
C THR A 49 0.32 -6.13 2.00
N ASP A 50 1.60 -5.81 1.78
CA ASP A 50 2.62 -5.89 2.83
C ASP A 50 2.34 -4.85 3.94
N GLN A 51 1.87 -3.66 3.57
CA GLN A 51 1.43 -2.64 4.54
C GLN A 51 0.20 -3.08 5.35
N VAL A 52 -0.76 -3.80 4.77
CA VAL A 52 -1.88 -4.38 5.52
C VAL A 52 -1.39 -5.49 6.47
N MET A 53 -0.43 -6.31 6.05
CA MET A 53 0.20 -7.29 6.94
C MET A 53 0.88 -6.60 8.13
N ASP A 54 1.63 -5.54 7.90
CA ASP A 54 2.26 -4.75 8.97
C ASP A 54 1.21 -4.13 9.90
N LEU A 55 0.15 -3.53 9.34
CA LEU A 55 -0.95 -2.94 10.10
C LEU A 55 -1.61 -3.97 11.03
N LEU A 56 -1.91 -5.16 10.51
CA LEU A 56 -2.52 -6.24 11.29
C LEU A 56 -1.56 -6.82 12.34
N SER A 57 -0.25 -6.83 12.06
CA SER A 57 0.76 -7.21 13.05
C SER A 57 0.78 -6.22 14.22
N VAL A 58 0.71 -4.91 13.94
CA VAL A 58 0.65 -3.89 14.99
C VAL A 58 -0.68 -3.93 15.73
N TYR A 59 -1.80 -4.16 15.03
CA TYR A 59 -3.10 -4.42 15.65
C TYR A 59 -2.99 -5.58 16.66
N ALA A 60 -2.44 -6.72 16.25
CA ALA A 60 -2.26 -7.90 17.11
C ALA A 60 -1.36 -7.62 18.32
N LEU A 61 -0.30 -6.83 18.13
CA LEU A 61 0.60 -6.43 19.21
C LEU A 61 -0.10 -5.51 20.20
N ARG A 62 -0.87 -4.53 19.72
CA ARG A 62 -1.62 -3.56 20.54
C ARG A 62 -2.75 -4.22 21.31
N ASP A 63 -3.50 -5.10 20.67
CA ASP A 63 -4.51 -5.95 21.31
C ASP A 63 -3.92 -6.75 22.48
N ARG A 64 -2.76 -7.38 22.26
CA ARG A 64 -2.15 -8.25 23.27
C ARG A 64 -1.46 -7.50 24.43
N THR A 65 -0.87 -6.34 24.15
CA THR A 65 -0.03 -5.62 25.13
C THR A 65 -0.67 -4.34 25.67
N GLY A 66 -1.70 -3.83 25.00
CA GLY A 66 -2.37 -2.59 25.32
C GLY A 66 -3.46 -2.77 26.37
N ASN A 67 -3.70 -1.69 27.13
CA ASN A 67 -4.82 -1.59 28.06
C ASN A 67 -6.01 -0.80 27.47
N ALA A 68 -5.88 -0.28 26.25
CA ALA A 68 -6.91 0.48 25.56
C ALA A 68 -7.50 -0.35 24.42
N PRO A 69 -8.81 -0.26 24.16
CA PRO A 69 -9.42 -0.85 22.97
C PRO A 69 -8.78 -0.38 21.67
N VAL A 70 -8.69 -1.33 20.74
CA VAL A 70 -8.14 -1.12 19.39
C VAL A 70 -9.22 -1.37 18.35
N ALA A 71 -9.15 -0.67 17.22
CA ALA A 71 -10.09 -0.90 16.14
C ALA A 71 -9.46 -0.79 14.75
N LEU A 72 -10.06 -1.48 13.78
CA LEU A 72 -9.77 -1.29 12.36
C LEU A 72 -10.91 -0.52 11.70
N GLN A 73 -10.60 0.46 10.85
CA GLN A 73 -11.60 1.20 10.09
C GLN A 73 -11.09 1.51 8.69
N ARG A 74 -11.98 1.38 7.70
CA ARG A 74 -11.73 1.89 6.35
C ARG A 74 -12.25 3.33 6.29
N GLN A 75 -11.38 4.25 5.92
CA GLN A 75 -11.68 5.68 5.81
C GLN A 75 -11.71 6.05 4.33
N LEU A 76 -12.90 6.43 3.88
CA LEU A 76 -13.13 6.88 2.51
C LEU A 76 -13.40 8.38 2.50
N ASP A 77 -12.53 9.12 1.83
CA ASP A 77 -12.75 10.54 1.59
C ASP A 77 -13.30 10.74 0.18
N PHE A 78 -14.35 11.55 0.07
CA PHE A 78 -15.00 11.87 -1.19
C PHE A 78 -14.86 13.34 -1.55
N GLN A 79 -14.57 13.63 -2.82
CA GLN A 79 -14.72 14.95 -3.41
C GLN A 79 -15.85 14.91 -4.45
N GLY A 80 -17.06 15.26 -4.02
CA GLY A 80 -18.26 15.07 -4.84
C GLY A 80 -18.61 13.59 -4.95
N MET A 81 -18.54 13.02 -6.16
CA MET A 81 -18.79 11.59 -6.41
C MET A 81 -17.51 10.76 -6.55
N GLU A 82 -16.34 11.40 -6.47
CA GLU A 82 -15.04 10.76 -6.65
C GLU A 82 -14.43 10.41 -5.30
N VAL A 83 -13.91 9.18 -5.16
CA VAL A 83 -13.11 8.76 -4.01
C VAL A 83 -11.72 9.36 -4.17
N VAL A 84 -11.31 10.22 -3.24
CA VAL A 84 -9.99 10.88 -3.25
C VAL A 84 -9.00 10.27 -2.27
N SER A 85 -9.49 9.54 -1.26
CA SER A 85 -8.66 8.74 -0.37
C SER A 85 -9.42 7.49 0.03
N ASP A 86 -8.70 6.38 0.12
CA ASP A 86 -9.18 5.10 0.62
C ASP A 86 -8.08 4.51 1.48
N ARG A 87 -8.32 4.46 2.79
CA ARG A 87 -7.32 4.10 3.78
C ARG A 87 -7.83 3.04 4.74
N LEU A 88 -6.99 2.06 5.06
CA LEU A 88 -7.21 1.21 6.22
C LEU A 88 -6.38 1.73 7.39
N ALA A 89 -7.05 2.08 8.49
CA ALA A 89 -6.41 2.68 9.66
C ALA A 89 -6.59 1.81 10.92
N LEU A 90 -5.57 1.83 11.76
CA LEU A 90 -5.64 1.37 13.15
C LEU A 90 -6.07 2.53 14.02
N LEU A 91 -7.10 2.31 14.83
CA LEU A 91 -7.59 3.26 15.82
C LEU A 91 -7.31 2.73 17.22
N VAL A 92 -7.05 3.67 18.11
CA VAL A 92 -6.93 3.45 19.54
C VAL A 92 -7.94 4.34 20.23
N GLN A 93 -8.51 3.82 21.30
CA GLN A 93 -9.40 4.60 22.15
C GLN A 93 -8.57 5.43 23.13
N ASP A 94 -8.77 6.74 23.15
CA ASP A 94 -8.06 7.67 24.04
C ASP A 94 -9.07 8.47 24.88
N GLU A 95 -8.70 8.81 26.11
CA GLU A 95 -9.54 9.60 27.02
C GLU A 95 -8.95 11.02 27.13
N ILE A 96 -9.67 11.98 26.58
CA ILE A 96 -9.27 13.39 26.57
C ILE A 96 -10.40 14.19 27.20
N ASP A 97 -10.06 14.96 28.25
CA ASP A 97 -11.03 15.77 28.99
C ASP A 97 -12.26 14.99 29.50
N GLY A 98 -12.08 13.69 29.81
CA GLY A 98 -13.13 12.80 30.29
C GLY A 98 -14.09 12.27 29.20
N VAL A 99 -13.77 12.53 27.92
CA VAL A 99 -14.49 11.98 26.77
C VAL A 99 -13.61 10.94 26.10
N THR A 100 -14.19 9.75 25.90
CA THR A 100 -13.52 8.65 25.25
C THR A 100 -13.77 8.70 23.74
N GLU A 101 -12.72 8.92 22.95
CA GLU A 101 -12.82 9.07 21.49
C GLU A 101 -11.91 8.10 20.74
N TRP A 102 -12.35 7.68 19.55
CA TRP A 102 -11.52 6.90 18.63
C TRP A 102 -10.59 7.83 17.86
N ARG A 103 -9.29 7.52 17.92
CA ARG A 103 -8.27 8.26 17.18
C ARG A 103 -7.37 7.32 16.41
N ILE A 104 -6.88 7.76 15.26
CA ILE A 104 -5.85 7.04 14.51
C ILE A 104 -4.61 6.89 15.42
N ASP A 105 -4.06 5.68 15.50
CA ASP A 105 -2.83 5.44 16.27
C ASP A 105 -1.68 6.28 15.67
N PRO A 106 -1.10 7.24 16.42
CA PRO A 106 -0.04 8.10 15.88
C PRO A 106 1.26 7.36 15.57
N HIS A 107 1.42 6.13 16.05
CA HIS A 107 2.60 5.30 15.81
C HIS A 107 2.49 4.42 14.57
N VAL A 108 1.31 4.40 13.93
CA VAL A 108 1.04 3.53 12.77
C VAL A 108 0.51 4.38 11.64
N ARG A 109 1.11 4.23 10.46
CA ARG A 109 0.59 4.93 9.27
C ARG A 109 -0.63 4.16 8.74
N PRO A 110 -1.73 4.86 8.42
CA PRO A 110 -2.80 4.27 7.64
C PRO A 110 -2.27 3.74 6.31
N VAL A 111 -2.83 2.62 5.86
CA VAL A 111 -2.48 2.00 4.58
C VAL A 111 -3.29 2.65 3.48
N GLU A 112 -2.62 3.29 2.53
CA GLU A 112 -3.27 3.88 1.35
C GLU A 112 -3.60 2.76 0.36
N LEU A 113 -4.88 2.54 0.14
CA LEU A 113 -5.42 1.52 -0.76
C LEU A 113 -5.75 2.08 -2.15
N ILE A 114 -5.91 3.41 -2.24
CA ILE A 114 -6.20 4.09 -3.49
C ILE A 114 -5.12 3.79 -4.54
N GLU A 115 -5.56 3.52 -5.77
CA GLU A 115 -4.71 3.06 -6.91
C GLU A 115 -4.06 1.68 -6.76
N ALA A 116 -4.01 1.10 -5.55
CA ALA A 116 -3.43 -0.22 -5.30
C ALA A 116 -4.46 -1.35 -5.47
N ILE A 117 -5.72 -1.10 -5.10
CA ILE A 117 -6.84 -2.04 -5.25
C ILE A 117 -7.96 -1.44 -6.11
N SER A 118 -8.88 -2.31 -6.55
CA SER A 118 -10.14 -1.85 -7.14
C SER A 118 -11.02 -1.17 -6.08
N ARG A 119 -11.99 -0.36 -6.50
CA ARG A 119 -12.90 0.40 -5.60
C ARG A 119 -13.58 -0.48 -4.54
N ASP A 120 -14.08 -1.64 -4.97
CA ASP A 120 -14.70 -2.67 -4.11
C ASP A 120 -13.73 -3.85 -3.90
N GLY A 121 -12.44 -3.56 -3.98
CA GLY A 121 -11.34 -4.51 -3.94
C GLY A 121 -10.89 -4.88 -2.54
N ILE A 122 -11.63 -4.52 -1.50
CA ILE A 122 -11.32 -4.91 -0.11
C ILE A 122 -12.57 -5.51 0.54
N ASP A 123 -12.44 -6.73 1.04
CA ASP A 123 -13.41 -7.33 1.94
C ASP A 123 -12.74 -7.61 3.28
N VAL A 124 -13.39 -7.22 4.38
CA VAL A 124 -12.95 -7.58 5.73
C VAL A 124 -14.00 -8.51 6.33
N ARG A 125 -13.55 -9.67 6.83
CA ARG A 125 -14.39 -10.60 7.56
C ARG A 125 -13.90 -10.80 8.99
N LEU A 126 -14.85 -10.92 9.91
CA LEU A 126 -14.62 -11.29 11.30
C LEU A 126 -15.34 -12.61 11.56
N ASP A 127 -14.61 -13.63 12.00
CA ASP A 127 -15.16 -14.98 12.25
C ASP A 127 -15.95 -15.56 11.05
N GLY A 128 -15.58 -15.14 9.84
CA GLY A 128 -16.21 -15.54 8.57
C GLY A 128 -17.35 -14.64 8.09
N GLU A 129 -17.85 -13.73 8.92
CA GLU A 129 -18.90 -12.77 8.56
C GLU A 129 -18.29 -11.54 7.87
N LEU A 130 -18.86 -11.13 6.73
CA LEU A 130 -18.44 -9.92 6.04
C LEU A 130 -18.91 -8.69 6.82
N ILE A 131 -17.98 -7.79 7.14
CA ILE A 131 -18.26 -6.58 7.90
C ILE A 131 -18.06 -5.35 7.02
N ASP A 132 -18.99 -4.42 7.13
CA ASP A 132 -18.82 -3.08 6.56
C ASP A 132 -17.83 -2.28 7.41
N THR A 133 -16.71 -1.92 6.80
CA THR A 133 -15.64 -1.15 7.46
C THR A 133 -15.72 0.35 7.20
N GLU A 134 -16.69 0.81 6.39
CA GLU A 134 -16.77 2.19 5.88
C GLU A 134 -17.47 3.17 6.83
N GLY A 135 -17.83 2.74 8.04
CA GLY A 135 -18.55 3.57 9.01
C GLY A 135 -18.06 3.39 10.43
N GLU A 136 -18.42 2.27 11.04
CA GLU A 136 -18.11 2.02 12.45
C GLU A 136 -16.75 1.30 12.58
N PRO A 137 -15.85 1.77 13.48
CA PRO A 137 -14.62 1.05 13.75
C PRO A 137 -14.91 -0.36 14.26
N ILE A 138 -14.23 -1.36 13.69
CA ILE A 138 -14.26 -2.73 14.20
C ILE A 138 -13.46 -2.77 15.49
N ALA A 139 -14.13 -2.52 16.61
CA ALA A 139 -13.51 -2.44 17.93
C ALA A 139 -13.34 -3.81 18.56
N HIS A 140 -12.19 -3.99 19.22
CA HIS A 140 -11.92 -5.11 20.09
C HIS A 140 -11.41 -4.59 21.43
N ARG A 141 -11.91 -5.18 22.53
CA ARG A 141 -11.58 -4.76 23.88
C ARG A 141 -10.53 -5.70 24.48
N PRO A 142 -9.57 -5.14 25.26
CA PRO A 142 -8.61 -5.96 25.97
C PRO A 142 -9.30 -6.97 26.87
N GLY A 143 -8.91 -8.25 26.76
CA GLY A 143 -9.46 -9.35 27.55
C GLY A 143 -10.65 -10.08 26.93
N GLU A 144 -11.18 -9.61 25.80
CA GLU A 144 -12.07 -10.40 24.94
C GLU A 144 -11.24 -11.29 24.00
N ASP A 145 -11.77 -12.45 23.60
CA ASP A 145 -11.11 -13.27 22.58
C ASP A 145 -11.08 -12.49 21.26
N ARG A 146 -9.90 -12.29 20.68
CA ARG A 146 -9.78 -11.61 19.39
C ARG A 146 -10.46 -12.44 18.29
N PRO A 147 -11.29 -11.85 17.42
CA PRO A 147 -11.89 -12.57 16.30
C PRO A 147 -10.84 -13.01 15.27
N ASP A 148 -11.19 -13.99 14.45
CA ASP A 148 -10.43 -14.31 13.25
C ASP A 148 -10.67 -13.22 12.20
N ILE A 149 -9.64 -12.42 11.91
CA ILE A 149 -9.72 -11.31 10.95
C ILE A 149 -9.20 -11.78 9.61
N LEU A 150 -10.02 -11.68 8.57
CA LEU A 150 -9.65 -11.99 7.19
C LEU A 150 -9.82 -10.74 6.32
N VAL A 151 -8.73 -10.29 5.71
CA VAL A 151 -8.74 -9.19 4.75
C VAL A 151 -8.44 -9.74 3.36
N LEU A 152 -9.36 -9.53 2.42
CA LEU A 152 -9.20 -9.94 1.03
C LEU A 152 -8.98 -8.69 0.18
N LEU A 153 -7.82 -8.60 -0.46
CA LEU A 153 -7.48 -7.51 -1.37
C LEU A 153 -7.57 -8.00 -2.81
N ARG A 154 -8.16 -7.19 -3.71
CA ARG A 154 -8.37 -7.49 -5.12
C ARG A 154 -8.03 -6.30 -6.00
N GLN A 155 -7.33 -6.58 -7.08
CA GLN A 155 -7.13 -5.64 -8.19
C GLN A 155 -7.63 -6.28 -9.48
N GLU A 156 -8.79 -5.82 -9.95
CA GLU A 156 -9.51 -6.45 -11.06
C GLU A 156 -8.77 -6.31 -12.40
N ASP A 157 -8.19 -5.15 -12.70
CA ASP A 157 -7.50 -4.90 -13.97
C ASP A 157 -6.34 -5.87 -14.24
N LEU A 158 -5.66 -6.30 -13.17
CA LEU A 158 -4.54 -7.23 -13.23
C LEU A 158 -4.89 -8.65 -12.74
N GLN A 159 -6.14 -8.89 -12.33
CA GLN A 159 -6.59 -10.15 -11.74
C GLN A 159 -5.72 -10.59 -10.55
N LEU A 160 -5.25 -9.62 -9.75
CA LEU A 160 -4.46 -9.90 -8.55
C LEU A 160 -5.40 -10.05 -7.36
N THR A 161 -5.10 -11.01 -6.50
CA THR A 161 -5.83 -11.27 -5.26
C THR A 161 -4.84 -11.66 -4.18
N SER A 162 -5.06 -11.18 -2.96
CA SER A 162 -4.27 -11.53 -1.78
C SER A 162 -5.20 -11.72 -0.59
N MET A 163 -5.04 -12.83 0.10
CA MET A 163 -5.81 -13.15 1.30
C MET A 163 -4.92 -13.03 2.53
N ILE A 164 -5.22 -12.08 3.40
CA ILE A 164 -4.48 -11.86 4.64
C ILE A 164 -5.34 -12.31 5.81
N ARG A 165 -4.82 -13.16 6.68
CA ARG A 165 -5.54 -13.69 7.84
C ARG A 165 -4.76 -13.48 9.13
N LEU A 166 -5.38 -12.82 10.11
CA LEU A 166 -4.92 -12.74 11.47
C LEU A 166 -5.81 -13.62 12.36
N SER A 167 -5.30 -14.78 12.74
CA SER A 167 -6.03 -15.70 13.63
C SER A 167 -6.07 -15.20 15.08
N PRO A 168 -7.06 -15.61 15.89
CA PRO A 168 -7.30 -15.13 17.27
C PRO A 168 -6.06 -15.11 18.18
N TRP A 169 -5.17 -16.10 18.04
CA TRP A 169 -4.02 -16.29 18.92
C TRP A 169 -2.67 -15.96 18.27
N SER A 170 -2.67 -15.59 16.99
CA SER A 170 -1.44 -15.36 16.24
C SER A 170 -0.81 -14.02 16.58
N ILE A 171 0.52 -13.94 16.61
CA ILE A 171 1.20 -12.64 16.79
C ILE A 171 1.41 -11.95 15.43
N ALA A 172 1.38 -12.73 14.35
CA ALA A 172 1.58 -12.26 12.99
C ALA A 172 0.44 -12.73 12.07
N PRO A 173 0.03 -11.91 11.10
CA PRO A 173 -0.89 -12.35 10.06
C PRO A 173 -0.21 -13.32 9.09
N SER A 174 -1.02 -14.04 8.34
CA SER A 174 -0.60 -14.96 7.28
C SER A 174 -1.16 -14.52 5.95
N ARG A 175 -0.38 -14.68 4.88
CA ARG A 175 -0.75 -14.36 3.50
C ARG A 175 -0.99 -15.64 2.73
N ASP A 176 -2.15 -15.76 2.09
CA ASP A 176 -2.56 -16.91 1.27
C ASP A 176 -2.38 -18.26 1.99
N GLY A 177 -2.63 -18.27 3.30
CA GLY A 177 -2.46 -19.45 4.16
C GLY A 177 -1.01 -19.77 4.54
N ARG A 178 -0.04 -18.93 4.16
CA ARG A 178 1.35 -19.00 4.62
C ARG A 178 1.58 -17.92 5.66
N ALA A 179 1.91 -18.31 6.89
CA ALA A 179 2.47 -17.34 7.83
C ALA A 179 3.80 -16.85 7.25
N GLU A 180 3.96 -15.53 7.09
CA GLU A 180 5.30 -14.97 6.93
C GLU A 180 5.97 -15.16 8.29
N ALA A 181 6.90 -16.10 8.35
CA ALA A 181 7.78 -16.17 9.51
C ALA A 181 8.49 -14.82 9.59
N MET A 182 8.45 -14.16 10.75
CA MET A 182 9.38 -13.08 11.03
C MET A 182 10.76 -13.61 10.66
N ASP A 183 11.42 -12.99 9.68
CA ASP A 183 12.78 -13.36 9.32
C ASP A 183 13.58 -13.44 10.62
N GLU A 184 14.22 -14.58 10.85
CA GLU A 184 15.02 -14.85 12.03
C GLU A 184 16.05 -13.72 12.12
N ILE A 185 15.83 -12.78 13.04
CA ILE A 185 16.79 -11.72 13.31
C ILE A 185 17.96 -12.42 13.98
N ASP A 186 19.01 -12.68 13.19
CA ASP A 186 20.28 -13.17 13.68
C ASP A 186 20.87 -12.14 14.66
N LEU A 187 20.66 -12.39 15.96
CA LEU A 187 21.17 -11.57 17.04
C LEU A 187 22.71 -11.69 17.15
N ASP A 188 23.29 -12.75 16.62
CA ASP A 188 24.74 -12.97 16.62
C ASP A 188 25.43 -12.06 15.59
N GLY A 189 24.74 -11.75 14.47
CA GLY A 189 25.20 -10.80 13.45
C GLY A 189 25.23 -9.33 13.89
N LEU A 190 24.52 -8.97 14.97
CA LEU A 190 24.41 -7.59 15.47
C LEU A 190 25.31 -7.29 16.69
N GLY A 191 26.10 -8.26 17.16
CA GLY A 191 27.07 -8.05 18.24
C GLY A 191 26.47 -7.58 19.58
N ARG A 192 25.20 -7.92 19.85
CA ARG A 192 24.47 -7.53 21.08
C ARG A 192 24.42 -8.66 22.12
N SER A 193 25.43 -9.53 22.15
CA SER A 193 25.51 -10.64 23.10
C SER A 193 25.88 -10.25 24.54
N GLU A 194 26.19 -8.97 24.80
CA GLU A 194 26.45 -8.47 26.16
C GLU A 194 25.33 -7.53 26.60
N VAL A 195 24.20 -8.09 27.01
CA VAL A 195 23.34 -7.45 28.00
C VAL A 195 23.24 -8.43 29.16
N ASP A 196 24.04 -8.20 30.18
CA ASP A 196 23.93 -8.85 31.48
C ASP A 196 22.54 -8.56 32.05
N TRP A 197 21.81 -9.61 32.42
CA TRP A 197 20.49 -9.55 33.05
C TRP A 197 20.59 -9.26 34.55
#